data_AF-A0A959Z6Y6-F1
#
_entry.id   AF-A0A959Z6Y6-F1
#
_cell.length_a   1.000
_cell.length_b   1.000
_cell.length_c   1.000
_cell.angle_alpha   90.00
_cell.angle_beta   90.00
_cell.angle_gamma   90.00
#
_symmetry.space_group_name_H-M   'P 1'
#
loop_
_entity.id
_entity.type
_entity.pdbx_description
1 polymer ?
#
loop_
_entity_poly.entity_id
_entity_poly.type
_entity_poly.pdbx_seq_one_letter_code
_entity_poly.pdbx_strand_id
1 'polypeptide(L)'
;MFAEITFDFSAISEFSVVLAVVGYLTVFFALVVMYFVYNNIPKLINLKTRQRLRKEGKHVEADDELAMVGEVNAAISMALFMYLNEHDEESHTLTIKNVQRSYTPWSSKIYNVNDYFKMK
;
A
#
# COMPACT_ATOMS: atom_id res chain seq x y z
N MET A 1 9.41 -52.81 14.55
CA MET A 1 10.61 -53.24 13.81
C MET A 1 11.05 -52.03 13.00
N PHE A 2 11.98 -51.24 13.54
CA PHE A 2 12.49 -50.06 12.86
C PHE A 2 13.55 -50.54 11.85
N ALA A 3 13.39 -50.19 10.58
CA ALA A 3 14.39 -50.47 9.57
C ALA A 3 15.69 -49.76 9.98
N GLU A 4 16.79 -50.50 10.08
CA GLU A 4 18.10 -49.94 10.38
C GLU A 4 18.48 -48.96 9.28
N ILE A 5 18.61 -47.68 9.64
CA ILE A 5 19.10 -46.65 8.72
C ILE A 5 20.60 -46.84 8.63
N THR A 6 21.05 -47.54 7.59
CA THR A 6 22.47 -47.71 7.30
C THR A 6 22.94 -46.55 6.42
N PHE A 7 23.77 -45.66 6.95
CA PHE A 7 24.38 -44.58 6.19
C PHE A 7 25.58 -45.11 5.40
N ASP A 8 25.40 -45.31 4.09
CA ASP A 8 26.49 -45.68 3.20
C ASP A 8 27.13 -44.43 2.57
N PHE A 9 28.28 -44.04 3.13
CA PHE A 9 29.07 -42.90 2.67
C PHE A 9 29.87 -43.20 1.40
N SER A 10 29.93 -44.46 0.94
CA SER A 10 30.65 -44.84 -0.28
C SER A 10 29.98 -44.31 -1.56
N ALA A 11 28.70 -43.95 -1.49
CA ALA A 11 27.94 -43.40 -2.61
C ALA A 11 28.13 -41.88 -2.78
N ILE A 12 28.81 -41.21 -1.86
CA ILE A 12 29.05 -39.76 -1.93
C ILE A 12 30.18 -39.51 -2.93
N SER A 13 29.79 -39.08 -4.14
CA SER A 13 30.75 -38.64 -5.15
C SER A 13 31.38 -37.29 -4.76
N GLU A 14 32.64 -37.08 -5.15
CA GLU A 14 33.37 -35.82 -4.97
C GLU A 14 32.55 -34.62 -5.52
N PHE A 15 31.88 -34.82 -6.65
CA PHE A 15 31.01 -33.83 -7.27
C PHE A 15 29.81 -33.43 -6.39
N SER A 16 29.19 -34.40 -5.71
CA SER A 16 28.06 -34.14 -4.80
C SER A 16 28.48 -33.28 -3.60
N VAL A 17 29.70 -33.49 -3.08
CA VAL A 17 30.25 -32.68 -1.99
C VAL A 17 30.49 -31.24 -2.45
N VAL A 18 31.10 -31.06 -3.63
CA VAL A 18 31.35 -29.73 -4.18
C VAL A 18 30.05 -28.97 -4.43
N LEU A 19 29.04 -29.62 -5.02
CA LEU A 19 27.72 -29.02 -5.25
C LEU A 19 27.05 -28.57 -3.95
N ALA A 20 27.09 -29.40 -2.91
CA ALA A 20 26.51 -29.06 -1.61
C ALA A 20 27.21 -27.84 -1.00
N VAL A 21 28.55 -27.83 -0.99
CA VAL A 21 29.35 -26.72 -0.43
C VAL A 21 29.09 -25.42 -1.19
N VAL A 22 29.10 -25.46 -2.53
CA VAL A 22 28.80 -24.27 -3.35
C VAL A 22 27.36 -23.79 -3.14
N GLY A 23 26.39 -24.71 -3.03
CA GLY A 23 24.99 -24.39 -2.74
C GLY A 23 24.83 -23.66 -1.40
N TYR A 24 25.42 -24.17 -0.33
CA TYR A 24 25.35 -23.50 0.97
C TYR A 24 26.06 -22.14 0.97
N LEU A 25 27.24 -22.04 0.36
CA LEU A 25 27.99 -20.78 0.28
C LEU A 25 27.24 -19.71 -0.54
N THR A 26 26.63 -20.09 -1.66
CA THR A 26 25.87 -19.14 -2.50
C THR A 26 24.62 -18.61 -1.79
N VAL A 27 23.89 -19.46 -1.07
CA VAL A 27 22.73 -19.03 -0.25
C VAL A 27 23.19 -18.11 0.88
N PHE A 28 24.25 -18.48 1.60
CA PHE A 28 24.79 -17.64 2.67
C PHE A 28 25.27 -16.29 2.14
N PHE A 29 25.97 -16.28 1.00
CA PHE A 29 26.42 -15.06 0.34
C PHE A 29 25.24 -14.17 -0.09
N ALA A 30 24.19 -14.76 -0.66
CA ALA A 30 22.99 -14.03 -1.04
C ALA A 30 22.32 -13.35 0.17
N LEU A 31 22.24 -14.04 1.32
CA LEU A 31 21.70 -13.46 2.56
C LEU A 31 22.57 -12.30 3.08
N VAL A 32 23.89 -12.43 3.05
CA VAL A 32 24.81 -11.38 3.48
C VAL A 32 24.69 -10.13 2.59
N VAL A 33 24.63 -10.32 1.27
CA VAL A 33 24.41 -9.22 0.32
C VAL A 33 23.06 -8.55 0.57
N MET A 34 22.00 -9.34 0.74
CA MET A 34 20.66 -8.83 1.02
C MET A 34 20.64 -8.00 2.32
N TYR A 35 21.26 -8.49 3.39
CA TYR A 35 21.42 -7.76 4.64
C TYR A 35 22.15 -6.43 4.44
N PHE A 36 23.24 -6.43 3.65
CA PHE A 36 23.98 -5.21 3.37
C PHE A 36 23.13 -4.20 2.59
N VAL A 37 22.39 -4.63 1.58
CA VAL A 37 21.47 -3.78 0.82
C VAL A 37 20.44 -3.13 1.75
N TYR A 38 19.73 -3.92 2.56
CA TYR A 38 18.71 -3.39 3.48
C TYR A 38 19.28 -2.45 4.53
N ASN A 39 20.51 -2.66 5.01
CA ASN A 39 21.13 -1.75 5.97
C ASN A 39 21.63 -0.44 5.33
N ASN A 40 21.96 -0.45 4.04
CA ASN A 40 22.44 0.75 3.33
C ASN A 40 21.31 1.63 2.79
N ILE A 41 20.15 1.05 2.42
CA ILE A 41 18.98 1.80 1.95
C ILE A 41 18.55 2.94 2.92
N PRO A 42 18.31 2.70 4.23
CA PRO A 42 17.86 3.74 5.15
C PRO A 42 18.92 4.83 5.33
N LYS A 43 20.21 4.47 5.34
CA LYS A 43 21.32 5.43 5.40
C LYS A 43 21.33 6.34 4.16
N LEU A 44 21.11 5.77 2.98
CA LEU A 44 21.06 6.52 1.72
C LEU A 44 19.86 7.47 1.66
N ILE A 45 18.69 7.01 2.12
CA ILE A 45 17.46 7.81 2.17
C ILE A 45 17.64 8.97 3.16
N ASN A 46 18.08 8.69 4.40
CA ASN A 46 18.28 9.72 5.41
C ASN A 46 19.29 10.78 4.98
N LEU A 47 20.37 10.38 4.29
CA LEU A 47 21.35 11.32 3.75
C LEU A 47 20.75 12.23 2.67
N LYS A 48 19.97 11.69 1.73
CA LYS A 48 19.30 12.48 0.68
C LYS A 48 18.24 13.40 1.27
N THR A 49 17.44 12.92 2.23
CA THR A 49 16.42 13.71 2.93
C THR A 49 17.08 14.86 3.69
N ARG A 50 18.17 14.60 4.44
CA ARG A 50 18.93 15.64 5.14
C ARG A 50 19.54 16.67 4.20
N GLN A 51 20.04 16.25 3.03
CA GLN A 51 20.55 17.17 2.01
C GLN A 51 19.46 18.05 1.40
N ARG A 52 18.24 17.53 1.20
CA ARG A 52 17.09 18.31 0.73
C ARG A 52 16.63 19.32 1.78
N LEU A 53 16.48 18.89 3.03
CA LEU A 53 16.09 19.74 4.15
C LEU A 53 17.09 20.90 4.37
N ARG A 54 18.40 20.63 4.23
CA ARG A 54 19.44 21.67 4.30
C ARG A 54 19.37 22.68 3.15
N LYS A 55 18.93 22.27 1.95
CA LYS A 55 18.73 23.16 0.81
C LYS A 55 17.49 24.06 0.96
N GLU A 56 16.49 23.60 1.70
CA GLU A 56 15.25 24.34 1.97
C GLU A 56 15.37 25.32 3.16
N GLY A 57 16.57 25.50 3.72
CA GLY A 57 16.86 26.54 4.72
C GLY A 57 16.27 26.29 6.12
N LYS A 58 15.61 25.13 6.34
CA LYS A 58 15.12 24.71 7.66
C LYS A 58 16.28 24.12 8.46
N HIS A 59 16.88 24.94 9.32
CA HIS A 59 17.73 24.50 10.43
C HIS A 59 16.81 23.90 11.51
N VAL A 60 16.24 22.73 11.22
CA VAL A 60 15.60 21.93 12.25
C VAL A 60 16.72 21.10 12.87
N GLU A 61 16.84 21.20 14.19
CA GLU A 61 17.58 20.26 15.04
C GLU A 61 16.96 18.87 14.88
N ALA A 62 17.19 18.27 13.72
CA ALA A 62 16.50 17.07 13.24
C ALA A 62 17.29 15.81 13.60
N ASP A 63 17.74 15.73 14.85
CA ASP A 63 18.42 14.52 15.34
C ASP A 63 17.42 13.51 15.94
N ASP A 64 16.25 13.96 16.42
CA ASP A 64 15.24 13.07 17.03
C ASP A 64 13.94 12.92 16.22
N GLU A 65 13.50 13.92 15.45
CA GLU A 65 12.18 13.87 14.80
C GLU A 65 12.13 13.09 13.47
N LEU A 66 13.29 12.86 12.83
CA LEU A 66 13.35 12.07 11.60
C LEU A 66 13.35 10.55 11.86
N ALA A 67 13.49 10.14 13.12
CA ALA A 67 13.24 8.78 13.57
C ALA A 67 11.73 8.55 13.79
N MET A 68 10.88 8.95 12.83
CA MET A 68 9.48 8.53 12.86
C MET A 68 9.45 7.00 12.79
N VAL A 69 9.05 6.39 13.90
CA VAL A 69 8.98 4.94 14.02
C VAL A 69 8.01 4.42 12.96
N GLY A 70 8.43 3.37 12.24
CA GLY A 70 7.67 2.84 11.09
C GLY A 70 6.22 2.47 11.43
N GLU A 71 5.95 2.13 12.69
CA GLU A 71 4.60 1.86 13.20
C GLU A 71 3.68 3.09 13.14
N VAL A 72 4.19 4.27 13.49
CA VAL A 72 3.42 5.52 13.48
C VAL A 72 3.10 5.91 12.03
N ASN A 73 4.07 5.78 11.12
CA ASN A 73 3.85 6.03 9.70
C ASN A 73 2.85 5.06 9.09
N ALA A 74 2.89 3.78 9.48
CA ALA A 74 1.93 2.78 9.04
C ALA A 74 0.52 3.08 9.57
N ALA A 75 0.38 3.46 10.85
CA ALA A 75 -0.89 3.84 11.44
C ALA A 75 -1.49 5.08 10.78
N ILE A 76 -0.69 6.12 10.53
CA ILE A 76 -1.10 7.32 9.79
C ILE A 76 -1.56 6.95 8.38
N SER A 77 -0.78 6.13 7.69
CA SER A 77 -1.10 5.69 6.33
C SER A 77 -2.38 4.87 6.28
N MET A 78 -2.62 4.00 7.27
CA MET A 78 -3.85 3.22 7.41
C MET A 78 -5.06 4.12 7.67
N ALA A 79 -4.93 5.10 8.58
CA ALA A 79 -5.98 6.05 8.88
C ALA A 79 -6.38 6.88 7.64
N LEU A 80 -5.37 7.36 6.88
CA LEU A 80 -5.59 8.04 5.60
C LEU A 80 -6.25 7.12 4.57
N PHE A 81 -5.81 5.86 4.47
CA PHE A 81 -6.38 4.89 3.55
C PHE A 81 -7.85 4.61 3.86
N MET A 82 -8.20 4.43 5.14
CA MET A 82 -9.59 4.25 5.58
C MET A 82 -10.42 5.49 5.22
N TYR A 83 -9.97 6.69 5.61
CA TYR A 83 -10.67 7.94 5.32
C TYR A 83 -10.93 8.17 3.82
N LEU A 84 -9.93 7.88 2.97
CA LEU A 84 -10.04 8.10 1.53
C LEU A 84 -10.86 7.00 0.82
N ASN A 85 -10.99 5.82 1.41
CA ASN A 85 -11.82 4.73 0.88
C ASN A 85 -13.19 4.62 1.55
N GLU A 86 -13.51 5.51 2.49
CA GLU A 86 -14.83 5.62 3.14
C GLU A 86 -15.91 6.21 2.20
N HIS A 87 -15.79 5.95 0.90
CA HIS A 87 -16.86 6.25 -0.04
C HIS A 87 -17.86 5.10 0.00
N ASP A 88 -19.13 5.40 0.28
CA ASP A 88 -20.22 4.43 0.19
C ASP A 88 -20.15 3.75 -1.18
N GLU A 89 -20.16 2.41 -1.22
CA GLU A 89 -20.40 1.66 -2.45
C GLU A 89 -21.84 1.97 -2.90
N GLU A 90 -22.03 3.10 -3.58
CA GLU A 90 -23.32 3.49 -4.11
C GLU A 90 -23.79 2.39 -5.07
N SER A 91 -24.91 1.73 -4.75
CA SER A 91 -25.51 0.80 -5.71
C SER A 91 -25.88 1.61 -6.96
N HIS A 92 -25.23 1.33 -8.08
CA HIS A 92 -25.47 2.03 -9.35
C HIS A 92 -26.87 1.76 -9.96
N THR A 93 -27.79 1.16 -9.21
CA THR A 93 -29.19 0.96 -9.59
C THR A 93 -30.04 2.15 -9.16
N LEU A 94 -30.17 3.15 -10.05
CA LEU A 94 -31.13 4.24 -9.92
C LEU A 94 -32.57 3.70 -10.02
N THR A 95 -33.18 3.30 -8.91
CA THR A 95 -34.59 2.88 -8.89
C THR A 95 -35.51 4.10 -8.81
N ILE A 96 -35.86 4.66 -9.98
CA ILE A 96 -36.83 5.76 -10.08
C ILE A 96 -38.23 5.17 -9.82
N LYS A 97 -38.74 5.32 -8.60
CA LYS A 97 -40.15 5.05 -8.30
C LYS A 97 -41.00 6.19 -8.86
N ASN A 98 -41.54 5.99 -10.06
CA ASN A 98 -42.56 6.87 -10.63
C ASN A 98 -43.87 6.70 -9.84
N VAL A 99 -44.03 7.51 -8.79
CA VAL A 99 -45.31 7.66 -8.11
C VAL A 99 -46.22 8.46 -9.06
N GLN A 100 -47.33 7.86 -9.49
CA GLN A 100 -48.41 8.61 -10.15
C GLN A 100 -48.93 9.64 -9.15
N ARG A 101 -48.43 10.88 -9.22
CA ARG A 101 -48.94 11.96 -8.38
C ARG A 101 -50.37 12.23 -8.85
N SER A 102 -51.36 12.00 -7.98
CA SER A 102 -52.72 12.51 -8.20
C SER A 102 -52.60 14.01 -8.41
N TYR A 103 -53.16 14.51 -9.51
CA TYR A 103 -53.08 15.92 -9.86
C TYR A 103 -53.58 16.79 -8.69
N THR A 104 -52.70 17.59 -8.10
CA THR A 104 -53.09 18.59 -7.09
C THR A 104 -53.08 19.97 -7.70
N PRO A 105 -54.17 20.75 -7.59
CA PRO A 105 -54.30 22.06 -8.23
C PRO A 105 -53.29 23.09 -7.70
N TRP A 106 -52.64 22.81 -6.58
CA TRP A 106 -51.68 23.71 -5.93
C TRP A 106 -50.21 23.50 -6.35
N SER A 107 -49.87 22.42 -7.07
CA SER A 107 -48.49 22.18 -7.55
C SER A 107 -48.43 21.59 -8.97
N SER A 108 -49.37 21.98 -9.83
CA SER A 108 -49.37 21.46 -11.19
C SER A 108 -48.42 22.26 -12.08
N LYS A 109 -47.48 21.55 -12.70
CA LYS A 109 -46.45 22.16 -13.57
C LYS A 109 -47.06 22.88 -14.77
N ILE A 110 -48.33 22.59 -15.12
CA ILE A 110 -49.06 23.23 -16.21
C ILE A 110 -49.33 24.73 -16.00
N TYR A 111 -49.49 25.21 -14.75
CA TYR A 111 -49.61 26.66 -14.52
C TYR A 111 -48.28 27.40 -14.73
N ASN A 112 -47.14 26.70 -14.60
CA ASN A 112 -45.83 27.31 -14.71
C ASN A 112 -45.33 27.43 -16.17
N VAL A 113 -45.96 26.73 -17.13
CA VAL A 113 -45.56 26.78 -18.55
C VAL A 113 -46.34 27.86 -19.31
N ASN A 114 -47.52 28.26 -18.85
CA ASN A 114 -48.40 29.19 -19.57
C ASN A 114 -48.09 30.68 -19.30
N ASP A 115 -47.37 31.00 -18.22
CA ASP A 115 -47.09 32.40 -17.85
C ASP A 115 -45.91 33.01 -18.63
N TYR A 116 -45.00 32.18 -19.15
CA TYR A 116 -43.85 32.65 -19.95
C TYR A 116 -44.21 33.07 -21.39
N PHE A 117 -45.39 32.68 -21.91
CA PHE A 117 -45.82 33.02 -23.27
C PHE A 117 -46.75 34.26 -23.32
N LYS A 118 -46.82 35.06 -22.26
CA LYS A 118 -47.37 36.42 -22.29
C LYS A 118 -46.24 37.44 -22.45
N MET A 119 -45.52 37.36 -23.56
CA MET A 119 -44.78 38.51 -24.08
C MET A 119 -45.46 39.00 -25.36
N LYS A 120 -45.73 40.30 -25.31
CA LYS A 120 -46.39 41.24 -26.22
C LYS A 120 -46.25 40.96 -27.72
#